data_AF-A0A923V8T5-F1
#
_entry.id   AF-A0A923V8T5-F1
#
_cell.length_a   1.000
_cell.length_b   1.000
_cell.length_c   1.000
_cell.angle_alpha   90.00
_cell.angle_beta   90.00
_cell.angle_gamma   90.00
#
_symmetry.space_group_name_H-M   'P 1'
#
loop_
_entity.id
_entity.type
_entity.pdbx_description
1 polymer ?
#
loop_
_entity_poly.entity_id
_entity_poly.type
_entity_poly.pdbx_seq_one_letter_code
_entity_poly.pdbx_strand_id
1 'polypeptide(L)'
;MSHVNFRLLFFTFACVLSLSACNKGFTLRIGDQDLFAFGSQQACNFVQNSQGIRVSWKSSVPIHLIITSSVPLEFDASIIKAAQTWNSRASNLIEVHRDNSYTATPSSDGINGIYWMSDWSEDQGAEQARTSIKWEISKIQEADIKVNAKNFRFYSTGSANSAGRVNLESLMLHEFGHAVGLRHISNLTSVMQPNLGSSVDRNNPGDVDATSLNCEY
;
A
#
# COMPACT_ATOMS: atom_id res chain seq x y z
N MET A 1 -10.94 82.77 -34.17
CA MET A 1 -10.53 82.15 -32.89
C MET A 1 -9.91 80.79 -33.22
N SER A 2 -8.58 80.76 -33.24
CA SER A 2 -7.77 79.64 -33.72
C SER A 2 -6.51 79.58 -32.87
N HIS A 3 -6.40 78.60 -31.99
CA HIS A 3 -5.13 78.20 -31.39
C HIS A 3 -5.17 76.71 -31.07
N VAL A 4 -4.45 75.93 -31.86
CA VAL A 4 -4.05 74.54 -31.55
C VAL A 4 -2.71 74.65 -30.82
N ASN A 5 -2.61 74.06 -29.62
CA ASN A 5 -1.38 74.02 -28.84
C ASN A 5 -0.81 72.60 -28.77
N PHE A 6 0.48 72.54 -29.07
CA PHE A 6 1.34 71.38 -29.20
C PHE A 6 2.00 71.06 -27.85
N ARG A 7 1.99 69.80 -27.38
CA ARG A 7 3.03 69.29 -26.46
C ARG A 7 3.29 67.79 -26.68
N LEU A 8 4.48 67.54 -27.19
CA LEU A 8 5.23 66.29 -27.19
C LEU A 8 5.80 66.05 -25.78
N LEU A 9 5.69 64.84 -25.23
CA LEU A 9 6.53 64.41 -24.10
C LEU A 9 7.05 62.99 -24.36
N PHE A 10 8.36 62.90 -24.54
CA PHE A 10 9.16 61.68 -24.49
C PHE A 10 9.29 61.24 -23.03
N PHE A 11 9.14 59.95 -22.75
CA PHE A 11 9.80 59.32 -21.60
C PHE A 11 10.32 57.92 -21.96
N THR A 12 11.59 57.75 -21.65
CA THR A 12 12.48 56.62 -21.87
C THR A 12 12.37 55.54 -20.79
N PHE A 13 12.82 54.33 -21.16
CA PHE A 13 13.51 53.32 -20.32
C PHE A 13 12.69 52.44 -19.36
N ALA A 14 12.68 51.12 -19.61
CA ALA A 14 13.37 50.13 -18.77
C ALA A 14 13.12 48.68 -19.25
N CYS A 15 14.21 47.95 -19.54
CA CYS A 15 14.25 46.50 -19.51
C CYS A 15 13.85 45.98 -18.11
N VAL A 16 13.02 44.95 -18.04
CA VAL A 16 13.03 44.01 -16.90
C VAL A 16 13.00 42.58 -17.42
N LEU A 17 13.88 41.80 -16.80
CA LEU A 17 14.23 40.41 -17.06
C LEU A 17 13.08 39.42 -16.88
N SER A 18 13.26 38.31 -17.61
CA SER A 18 12.71 36.97 -17.42
C SER A 18 12.29 36.59 -16.01
N LEU A 19 11.09 36.02 -15.89
CA LEU A 19 10.82 34.91 -15.00
C LEU A 19 10.00 33.87 -15.77
N SER A 20 10.69 32.84 -16.28
CA SER A 20 10.08 31.55 -16.58
C SER A 20 9.59 30.97 -15.26
N ALA A 21 8.35 31.29 -14.90
CA ALA A 21 7.67 30.61 -13.80
C ALA A 21 7.45 29.16 -14.22
N CYS A 22 8.33 28.29 -13.74
CA CYS A 22 8.06 26.87 -13.61
C CYS A 22 6.82 26.75 -12.71
N ASN A 23 5.64 26.62 -13.33
CA ASN A 23 4.41 26.30 -12.64
C ASN A 23 4.59 24.90 -12.05
N LYS A 24 5.10 24.84 -10.82
CA LYS A 24 4.88 23.68 -9.96
C LYS A 24 3.37 23.56 -9.84
N GLY A 25 2.83 22.52 -10.46
CA GLY A 25 1.41 22.20 -10.43
C GLY A 25 0.89 22.32 -9.01
N PHE A 26 -0.16 23.10 -8.85
CA PHE A 26 -0.89 23.23 -7.61
C PHE A 26 -1.63 21.92 -7.35
N THR A 27 -1.03 21.04 -6.54
CA THR A 27 -1.70 19.83 -6.04
C THR A 27 -2.63 20.22 -4.90
N LEU A 28 -3.90 20.45 -5.22
CA LEU A 28 -4.97 20.41 -4.21
C LEU A 28 -5.09 18.97 -3.71
N ARG A 29 -4.70 18.71 -2.47
CA ARG A 29 -5.09 17.49 -1.75
C ARG A 29 -6.56 17.63 -1.34
N ILE A 30 -7.47 17.28 -2.23
CA ILE A 30 -8.86 16.96 -1.88
C ILE A 30 -8.89 15.44 -1.71
N GLY A 31 -8.95 14.99 -0.47
CA GLY A 31 -8.61 13.63 0.01
C GLY A 31 -9.36 12.44 -0.60
N ASP A 32 -10.17 12.63 -1.64
CA ASP A 32 -10.98 11.55 -2.23
C ASP A 32 -11.20 11.65 -3.75
N GLN A 33 -10.63 12.63 -4.45
CA GLN A 33 -10.96 12.83 -5.88
C GLN A 33 -9.75 12.75 -6.80
N ASP A 34 -9.37 11.51 -7.11
CA ASP A 34 -8.67 11.19 -8.38
C ASP A 34 -9.57 11.47 -9.62
N LEU A 35 -10.82 11.93 -9.42
CA LEU A 35 -11.75 12.36 -10.48
C LEU A 35 -11.16 13.43 -11.41
N PHE A 36 -10.17 14.20 -10.94
CA PHE A 36 -9.50 15.25 -11.71
C PHE A 36 -7.98 15.05 -11.82
N ALA A 37 -7.46 13.89 -11.44
CA ALA A 37 -6.06 13.53 -11.67
C ALA A 37 -5.88 13.17 -13.15
N PHE A 38 -5.80 14.19 -14.00
CA PHE A 38 -5.53 14.02 -15.43
C PHE A 38 -4.04 13.69 -15.64
N GLY A 39 -3.69 12.40 -15.60
CA GLY A 39 -2.39 11.92 -16.05
C GLY A 39 -1.81 10.76 -15.23
N SER A 40 -0.97 9.96 -15.89
CA SER A 40 -0.20 8.89 -15.24
C SER A 40 0.68 9.47 -14.13
N GLN A 41 0.66 8.83 -12.97
CA GLN A 41 1.52 9.13 -11.84
C GLN A 41 2.79 8.28 -11.90
N GLN A 42 3.85 8.68 -11.19
CA GLN A 42 4.95 7.75 -10.89
C GLN A 42 4.41 6.64 -9.97
N ALA A 43 4.74 5.39 -10.29
CA ALA A 43 4.22 4.23 -9.56
C ALA A 43 4.51 4.28 -8.05
N CYS A 44 5.68 4.80 -7.66
CA CYS A 44 6.13 4.83 -6.27
C CYS A 44 5.96 3.47 -5.55
N ASN A 45 6.20 2.38 -6.29
CA ASN A 45 5.97 1.01 -5.85
C ASN A 45 4.54 0.66 -5.41
N PHE A 46 3.54 1.43 -5.80
CA PHE A 46 2.14 1.04 -5.73
C PHE A 46 1.71 0.30 -7.00
N VAL A 47 0.66 -0.51 -6.86
CA VAL A 47 -0.16 -0.96 -7.98
C VAL A 47 -0.76 0.26 -8.67
N GLN A 48 -0.84 0.23 -10.01
CA GLN A 48 -1.46 1.29 -10.80
C GLN A 48 -2.60 0.71 -11.64
N ASN A 49 -3.65 1.49 -11.82
CA ASN A 49 -4.72 1.17 -12.76
C ASN A 49 -4.25 1.35 -14.22
N SER A 50 -5.12 1.07 -15.19
CA SER A 50 -4.83 1.22 -16.63
C SER A 50 -4.49 2.65 -17.06
N GLN A 51 -4.84 3.66 -16.27
CA GLN A 51 -4.55 5.07 -16.50
C GLN A 51 -3.23 5.51 -15.85
N GLY A 52 -2.51 4.60 -15.18
CA GLY A 52 -1.26 4.92 -14.49
C GLY A 52 -1.47 5.66 -13.17
N ILE A 53 -2.65 5.60 -12.57
CA ILE A 53 -2.95 6.21 -11.26
C ILE A 53 -2.72 5.16 -10.17
N ARG A 54 -2.05 5.54 -9.08
CA ARG A 54 -1.78 4.63 -7.95
C ARG A 54 -3.08 4.22 -7.25
N VAL A 55 -3.20 2.93 -6.99
CA VAL A 55 -4.32 2.30 -6.30
C VAL A 55 -4.02 2.25 -4.81
N SER A 56 -4.83 2.88 -3.96
CA SER A 56 -4.64 2.95 -2.51
C SER A 56 -5.98 3.12 -1.77
N TRP A 57 -5.96 3.07 -0.44
CA TRP A 57 -7.15 3.31 0.38
C TRP A 57 -7.58 4.79 0.47
N LYS A 58 -6.75 5.73 -0.03
CA LYS A 58 -7.02 7.17 0.03
C LYS A 58 -7.35 7.61 1.47
N SER A 59 -8.43 8.36 1.69
CA SER A 59 -8.89 8.78 3.02
C SER A 59 -9.52 7.65 3.85
N SER A 60 -9.78 6.47 3.27
CA SER A 60 -10.44 5.34 3.93
C SER A 60 -9.46 4.49 4.74
N VAL A 61 -8.80 5.16 5.68
CA VAL A 61 -7.92 4.57 6.69
C VAL A 61 -8.50 4.86 8.09
N PRO A 62 -8.31 3.99 9.09
CA PRO A 62 -7.53 2.75 9.04
C PRO A 62 -8.18 1.64 8.20
N ILE A 63 -7.33 0.77 7.66
CA ILE A 63 -7.76 -0.46 6.98
C ILE A 63 -8.13 -1.47 8.05
N HIS A 64 -9.41 -1.80 8.16
CA HIS A 64 -9.89 -2.80 9.11
C HIS A 64 -9.81 -4.20 8.49
N LEU A 65 -8.91 -5.03 9.00
CA LEU A 65 -8.74 -6.44 8.62
C LEU A 65 -9.25 -7.36 9.75
N ILE A 66 -9.92 -8.45 9.36
CA ILE A 66 -10.37 -9.48 10.30
C ILE A 66 -9.49 -10.72 10.23
N ILE A 67 -9.04 -11.20 11.39
CA ILE A 67 -8.50 -12.56 11.52
C ILE A 67 -9.69 -13.49 11.65
N THR A 68 -9.93 -14.30 10.62
CA THR A 68 -11.07 -15.22 10.60
C THR A 68 -10.88 -16.41 11.54
N SER A 69 -11.95 -17.15 11.82
CA SER A 69 -11.91 -18.37 12.64
C SER A 69 -10.99 -19.46 12.08
N SER A 70 -10.65 -19.40 10.79
CA SER A 70 -9.74 -20.36 10.13
C SER A 70 -8.30 -20.27 10.61
N VAL A 71 -7.85 -19.07 11.05
CA VAL A 71 -6.47 -18.81 11.44
C VAL A 71 -6.19 -19.35 12.84
N PRO A 72 -5.12 -20.14 13.06
CA PRO A 72 -4.74 -20.61 14.39
C PRO A 72 -4.47 -19.47 15.38
N LEU A 73 -4.99 -19.59 16.60
CA LEU A 73 -4.93 -18.54 17.63
C LEU A 73 -3.49 -18.16 18.03
N GLU A 74 -2.55 -19.11 17.96
CA GLU A 74 -1.14 -18.90 18.28
C GLU A 74 -0.44 -17.84 17.40
N PHE A 75 -1.07 -17.48 16.27
CA PHE A 75 -0.52 -16.57 15.29
C PHE A 75 -1.04 -15.12 15.38
N ASP A 76 -2.07 -14.87 16.19
CA ASP A 76 -2.66 -13.55 16.35
C ASP A 76 -1.63 -12.48 16.69
N ALA A 77 -0.74 -12.78 17.64
CA ALA A 77 0.29 -11.86 18.07
C ALA A 77 1.24 -11.49 16.91
N SER A 78 1.61 -12.45 16.06
CA SER A 78 2.46 -12.21 14.89
C SER A 78 1.76 -11.37 13.84
N ILE A 79 0.48 -11.63 13.58
CA ILE A 79 -0.34 -10.87 12.63
C ILE A 79 -0.51 -9.43 13.13
N ILE A 80 -0.95 -9.23 14.38
CA ILE A 80 -1.17 -7.91 14.97
C ILE A 80 0.14 -7.12 14.99
N LYS A 81 1.26 -7.76 15.33
CA LYS A 81 2.58 -7.11 15.34
C LYS A 81 3.01 -6.64 13.94
N ALA A 82 2.76 -7.42 12.89
CA ALA A 82 3.04 -7.00 11.52
C ALA A 82 2.24 -5.74 11.13
N ALA A 83 0.98 -5.62 11.56
CA ALA A 83 0.18 -4.41 11.34
C ALA A 83 0.73 -3.22 12.13
N GLN A 84 1.12 -3.44 13.39
CA GLN A 84 1.76 -2.41 14.21
C GLN A 84 3.07 -1.90 13.60
N THR A 85 3.85 -2.77 12.96
CA THR A 85 5.06 -2.38 12.25
C THR A 85 4.77 -1.39 11.11
N TRP A 86 3.70 -1.61 10.32
CA TRP A 86 3.25 -0.61 9.35
C TRP A 86 2.75 0.67 10.02
N ASN A 87 1.98 0.57 11.11
CA ASN A 87 1.49 1.72 11.87
C ASN A 87 2.61 2.59 12.46
N SER A 88 3.78 2.01 12.72
CA SER A 88 4.97 2.76 13.15
C SER A 88 5.57 3.63 12.05
N ARG A 89 5.24 3.36 10.77
CA ARG A 89 5.70 4.11 9.59
C ARG A 89 4.65 5.12 9.12
N ALA A 90 3.38 4.78 9.21
CA ALA A 90 2.25 5.67 8.96
C ALA A 90 1.18 5.44 10.04
N SER A 91 0.96 6.43 10.90
CA SER A 91 0.09 6.27 12.07
C SER A 91 -1.34 5.91 11.67
N ASN A 92 -1.91 4.89 12.34
CA ASN A 92 -3.29 4.41 12.16
C ASN A 92 -3.61 3.93 10.73
N LEU A 93 -2.67 3.23 10.09
CA LEU A 93 -2.88 2.70 8.74
C LEU A 93 -3.67 1.38 8.74
N ILE A 94 -3.36 0.46 9.64
CA ILE A 94 -3.91 -0.90 9.67
C ILE A 94 -4.44 -1.23 11.06
N GLU A 95 -5.69 -1.65 11.13
CA GLU A 95 -6.29 -2.22 12.34
C GLU A 95 -6.66 -3.67 12.10
N VAL A 96 -6.19 -4.55 12.98
CA VAL A 96 -6.46 -5.99 12.89
C VAL A 96 -7.20 -6.42 14.15
N HIS A 97 -8.31 -7.13 13.97
CA HIS A 97 -9.03 -7.78 15.07
C HIS A 97 -9.45 -9.18 14.67
N ARG A 98 -9.60 -10.07 15.64
CA ARG A 98 -10.13 -11.42 15.40
C ARG A 98 -11.64 -11.40 15.43
N ASP A 99 -12.26 -12.06 14.46
CA ASP A 99 -13.68 -12.38 14.46
C ASP A 99 -13.86 -13.90 14.29
N ASN A 100 -14.20 -14.55 15.39
CA ASN A 100 -14.45 -16.00 15.42
C ASN A 100 -15.85 -16.38 14.91
N SER A 101 -16.74 -15.41 14.70
CA SER A 101 -18.07 -15.64 14.13
C SER A 101 -18.06 -15.65 12.60
N TYR A 102 -17.05 -15.00 12.00
CA TYR A 102 -16.87 -14.98 10.56
C TYR A 102 -16.31 -16.31 10.05
N THR A 103 -17.12 -17.03 9.27
CA THR A 103 -16.83 -18.38 8.76
C THR A 103 -16.91 -18.48 7.23
N ALA A 104 -17.21 -17.37 6.55
CA ALA A 104 -17.25 -17.35 5.10
C ALA A 104 -15.85 -17.55 4.51
N THR A 105 -15.81 -18.12 3.31
CA THR A 105 -14.58 -18.27 2.52
C THR A 105 -14.21 -16.96 1.85
N PRO A 106 -12.93 -16.73 1.49
CA PRO A 106 -12.50 -15.53 0.78
C PRO A 106 -13.36 -15.27 -0.47
N SER A 107 -13.98 -14.10 -0.54
CA SER A 107 -14.93 -13.72 -1.58
C SER A 107 -15.05 -12.21 -1.66
N SER A 108 -15.59 -11.66 -2.75
CA SER A 108 -15.84 -10.22 -2.79
C SER A 108 -17.14 -9.86 -2.09
N ASP A 109 -17.03 -9.70 -0.77
CA ASP A 109 -18.11 -9.44 0.18
C ASP A 109 -17.96 -8.09 0.91
N GLY A 110 -16.92 -7.29 0.57
CA GLY A 110 -16.63 -6.03 1.22
C GLY A 110 -15.98 -6.16 2.59
N ILE A 111 -15.56 -7.37 2.98
CA ILE A 111 -14.78 -7.63 4.18
C ILE A 111 -13.31 -7.79 3.78
N ASN A 112 -12.41 -7.24 4.60
CA ASN A 112 -10.98 -7.48 4.43
C ASN A 112 -10.58 -8.63 5.35
N GLY A 113 -10.48 -9.85 4.82
CA GLY A 113 -10.24 -11.03 5.65
C GLY A 113 -8.82 -11.58 5.57
N ILE A 114 -8.35 -12.15 6.68
CA ILE A 114 -7.15 -12.98 6.75
C ILE A 114 -7.62 -14.43 6.94
N TYR A 115 -7.29 -15.27 5.97
CA TYR A 115 -7.79 -16.64 5.86
C TYR A 115 -6.66 -17.65 5.87
N TRP A 116 -6.88 -18.76 6.55
CA TRP A 116 -5.97 -19.88 6.62
C TRP A 116 -6.47 -21.01 5.73
N MET A 117 -5.83 -21.18 4.59
CA MET A 117 -6.33 -22.04 3.52
C MET A 117 -5.76 -23.45 3.64
N SER A 118 -6.64 -24.43 3.88
CA SER A 118 -6.30 -25.86 3.88
C SER A 118 -6.33 -26.49 2.49
N ASP A 119 -6.93 -25.79 1.53
CA ASP A 119 -6.87 -26.03 0.10
C ASP A 119 -6.07 -24.92 -0.60
N TRP A 120 -5.44 -25.27 -1.72
CA TRP A 120 -4.67 -24.33 -2.54
C TRP A 120 -4.56 -24.89 -3.94
N SER A 121 -4.58 -24.00 -4.94
CA SER A 121 -4.47 -24.39 -6.35
C SER A 121 -3.12 -25.04 -6.62
N GLU A 122 -3.12 -26.17 -7.34
CA GLU A 122 -1.90 -26.98 -7.54
C GLU A 122 -0.83 -26.25 -8.34
N ASP A 123 -1.24 -25.46 -9.34
CA ASP A 123 -0.37 -24.60 -10.15
C ASP A 123 0.27 -23.44 -9.36
N GLN A 124 -0.24 -23.17 -8.16
CA GLN A 124 0.19 -22.07 -7.28
C GLN A 124 0.78 -22.57 -5.96
N GLY A 125 1.12 -23.86 -5.87
CA GLY A 125 1.59 -24.50 -4.64
C GLY A 125 2.89 -23.93 -4.05
N ALA A 126 3.63 -23.11 -4.81
CA ALA A 126 4.83 -22.42 -4.34
C ALA A 126 4.52 -21.08 -3.63
N GLU A 127 3.29 -20.58 -3.72
CA GLU A 127 2.88 -19.34 -3.05
C GLU A 127 2.63 -19.59 -1.57
N GLN A 128 3.34 -18.85 -0.71
CA GLN A 128 3.18 -18.94 0.76
C GLN A 128 1.91 -18.25 1.24
N ALA A 129 1.54 -17.15 0.59
CA ALA A 129 0.29 -16.44 0.75
C ALA A 129 -0.02 -15.66 -0.53
N ARG A 130 -1.22 -15.08 -0.56
CA ARG A 130 -1.66 -14.18 -1.63
C ARG A 130 -2.61 -13.14 -1.06
N THR A 131 -2.30 -11.87 -1.31
CA THR A 131 -3.23 -10.77 -1.12
C THR A 131 -3.95 -10.43 -2.42
N SER A 132 -5.27 -10.31 -2.36
CA SER A 132 -6.11 -9.85 -3.47
C SER A 132 -6.71 -8.51 -3.06
N ILE A 133 -6.50 -7.47 -3.87
CA ILE A 133 -7.12 -6.16 -3.66
C ILE A 133 -8.15 -5.90 -4.76
N LYS A 134 -9.28 -5.34 -4.39
CA LYS A 134 -10.31 -4.84 -5.31
C LYS A 134 -10.37 -3.34 -5.20
N TRP A 135 -10.46 -2.66 -6.33
CA TRP A 135 -10.52 -1.20 -6.35
C TRP A 135 -11.54 -0.69 -7.36
N GLU A 136 -12.03 0.53 -7.09
CA GLU A 136 -12.84 1.31 -8.01
C GLU A 136 -12.06 2.57 -8.38
N ILE A 137 -11.83 2.76 -9.68
CA ILE A 137 -10.96 3.81 -10.25
C ILE A 137 -9.51 3.68 -9.73
N SER A 138 -9.26 4.16 -8.53
CA SER A 138 -7.95 4.16 -7.83
C SER A 138 -8.09 3.94 -6.33
N LYS A 139 -9.32 3.76 -5.84
CA LYS A 139 -9.62 3.57 -4.42
C LYS A 139 -9.82 2.09 -4.15
N ILE A 140 -8.99 1.52 -3.27
CA ILE A 140 -9.18 0.15 -2.76
C ILE A 140 -10.48 0.12 -1.97
N GLN A 141 -11.28 -0.92 -2.24
CA GLN A 141 -12.55 -1.20 -1.60
C GLN A 141 -12.46 -2.43 -0.69
N GLU A 142 -11.56 -3.35 -1.01
CA GLU A 142 -11.46 -4.66 -0.35
C GLU A 142 -10.03 -5.20 -0.49
N ALA A 143 -9.54 -5.88 0.54
CA ALA A 143 -8.27 -6.59 0.55
C ALA A 143 -8.38 -7.92 1.34
N ASP A 144 -8.26 -9.03 0.63
CA ASP A 144 -8.28 -10.38 1.19
C ASP A 144 -6.90 -11.01 1.18
N ILE A 145 -6.49 -11.59 2.29
CA ILE A 145 -5.20 -12.26 2.48
C ILE A 145 -5.43 -13.74 2.72
N LYS A 146 -4.93 -14.58 1.82
CA LYS A 146 -4.99 -16.04 1.93
C LYS A 146 -3.63 -16.59 2.26
N VAL A 147 -3.52 -17.34 3.36
CA VAL A 147 -2.28 -18.02 3.78
C VAL A 147 -2.33 -19.49 3.38
N ASN A 148 -1.30 -19.98 2.69
CA ASN A 148 -1.24 -21.35 2.19
C ASN A 148 -0.81 -22.34 3.29
N ALA A 149 -1.78 -22.82 4.07
CA ALA A 149 -1.57 -23.83 5.10
C ALA A 149 -1.53 -25.27 4.55
N LYS A 150 -1.95 -25.47 3.30
CA LYS A 150 -1.83 -26.76 2.59
C LYS A 150 -0.37 -27.14 2.40
N ASN A 151 0.42 -26.26 1.80
CA ASN A 151 1.78 -26.56 1.36
C ASN A 151 2.87 -26.15 2.36
N PHE A 152 2.60 -25.15 3.20
CA PHE A 152 3.61 -24.58 4.09
C PHE A 152 3.31 -24.84 5.57
N ARG A 153 4.35 -24.70 6.38
CA ARG A 153 4.30 -24.70 7.84
C ARG A 153 4.89 -23.39 8.33
N PHE A 154 4.34 -22.87 9.42
CA PHE A 154 4.66 -21.53 9.89
C PHE A 154 5.24 -21.56 11.31
N TYR A 155 5.94 -20.50 11.66
CA TYR A 155 6.41 -20.24 13.01
C TYR A 155 6.29 -18.75 13.35
N SER A 156 6.19 -18.45 14.64
CA SER A 156 6.22 -17.09 15.16
C SER A 156 7.65 -16.66 15.46
N THR A 157 7.97 -15.38 15.25
CA THR A 157 9.28 -14.80 15.59
C THR A 157 9.72 -15.16 17.01
N GLY A 158 10.98 -15.57 17.17
CA GLY A 158 11.53 -16.01 18.46
C GLY A 158 11.21 -17.47 18.82
N SER A 159 10.43 -18.19 18.01
CA SER A 159 10.25 -19.65 18.17
C SER A 159 11.53 -20.40 17.81
N ALA A 160 11.91 -21.37 18.65
CA ALA A 160 13.03 -22.27 18.39
C ALA A 160 12.76 -23.29 17.25
N ASN A 161 11.51 -23.43 16.82
CA ASN A 161 11.08 -24.39 15.80
C ASN A 161 10.89 -23.71 14.42
N SER A 162 11.94 -23.08 13.92
CA SER A 162 11.91 -22.33 12.66
C SER A 162 12.38 -23.12 11.43
N ALA A 163 13.07 -24.24 11.63
CA ALA A 163 13.72 -25.00 10.56
C ALA A 163 12.72 -25.46 9.49
N GLY A 164 12.92 -25.01 8.24
CA GLY A 164 12.07 -25.36 7.09
C GLY A 164 10.66 -24.76 7.13
N ARG A 165 10.39 -23.82 8.04
CA ARG A 165 9.10 -23.14 8.20
C ARG A 165 9.17 -21.69 7.77
N VAL A 166 8.03 -21.08 7.45
CA VAL A 166 7.93 -19.67 7.07
C VAL A 166 7.64 -18.83 8.32
N ASN A 167 8.37 -17.71 8.50
CA ASN A 167 8.06 -16.78 9.59
C ASN A 167 6.74 -16.08 9.26
N LEU A 168 5.72 -16.26 10.11
CA LEU A 168 4.40 -15.70 9.82
C LEU A 168 4.36 -14.18 9.98
N GLU A 169 5.07 -13.60 10.96
CA GLU A 169 5.14 -12.14 11.11
C GLU A 169 5.74 -11.49 9.86
N SER A 170 6.82 -12.07 9.32
CA SER A 170 7.46 -11.60 8.09
C SER A 170 6.56 -11.74 6.87
N LEU A 171 5.84 -12.86 6.75
CA LEU A 171 4.89 -13.08 5.67
C LEU A 171 3.74 -12.07 5.75
N MET A 172 3.14 -11.91 6.92
CA MET A 172 2.03 -10.96 7.10
C MET A 172 2.48 -9.51 6.90
N LEU A 173 3.71 -9.16 7.27
CA LEU A 173 4.26 -7.85 6.99
C LEU A 173 4.33 -7.56 5.48
N HIS A 174 4.70 -8.57 4.68
CA HIS A 174 4.68 -8.51 3.22
C HIS A 174 3.24 -8.40 2.67
N GLU A 175 2.34 -9.29 3.10
CA GLU A 175 0.95 -9.29 2.64
C GLU A 175 0.21 -7.99 3.02
N PHE A 176 0.49 -7.41 4.18
CA PHE A 176 -0.03 -6.10 4.54
C PHE A 176 0.49 -4.97 3.65
N GLY A 177 1.72 -5.09 3.14
CA GLY A 177 2.21 -4.17 2.12
C GLY A 177 1.37 -4.24 0.84
N HIS A 178 0.95 -5.44 0.42
CA HIS A 178 -0.01 -5.58 -0.68
C HIS A 178 -1.39 -5.04 -0.33
N ALA A 179 -1.86 -5.30 0.90
CA ALA A 179 -3.15 -4.80 1.36
C ALA A 179 -3.21 -3.27 1.36
N VAL A 180 -2.12 -2.57 1.67
CA VAL A 180 -2.05 -1.10 1.57
C VAL A 180 -1.89 -0.60 0.13
N GLY A 181 -1.61 -1.48 -0.84
CA GLY A 181 -1.52 -1.17 -2.27
C GLY A 181 -0.11 -1.23 -2.87
N LEU A 182 0.92 -1.61 -2.10
CA LEU A 182 2.27 -1.78 -2.64
C LEU A 182 2.33 -3.01 -3.57
N ARG A 183 3.09 -2.89 -4.65
CA ARG A 183 3.49 -4.04 -5.49
C ARG A 183 4.82 -4.60 -5.01
N HIS A 184 5.23 -5.74 -5.57
CA HIS A 184 6.57 -6.28 -5.32
C HIS A 184 7.68 -5.26 -5.63
N ILE A 185 8.70 -5.22 -4.77
CA ILE A 185 9.88 -4.34 -4.91
C ILE A 185 11.12 -5.23 -5.00
N SER A 186 11.93 -5.03 -6.04
CA SER A 186 13.12 -5.84 -6.32
C SER A 186 14.36 -5.48 -5.47
N ASN A 187 14.27 -4.48 -4.60
CA ASN A 187 15.33 -4.14 -3.64
C ASN A 187 15.41 -5.18 -2.51
N LEU A 188 16.58 -5.80 -2.31
CA LEU A 188 16.77 -6.92 -1.38
C LEU A 188 16.49 -6.59 0.10
N THR A 189 16.48 -5.31 0.48
CA THR A 189 16.15 -4.87 1.84
C THR A 189 14.66 -4.64 2.05
N SER A 190 13.85 -4.71 1.00
CA SER A 190 12.42 -4.51 1.06
C SER A 190 11.69 -5.71 1.64
N VAL A 191 10.69 -5.46 2.49
CA VAL A 191 9.74 -6.51 2.89
C VAL A 191 8.85 -6.96 1.73
N MET A 192 8.68 -6.12 0.70
CA MET A 192 7.92 -6.39 -0.52
C MET A 192 8.69 -7.19 -1.57
N GLN A 193 9.82 -7.80 -1.20
CA GLN A 193 10.46 -8.82 -2.03
C GLN A 193 9.51 -10.00 -2.28
N PRO A 194 9.34 -10.47 -3.53
CA PRO A 194 8.43 -11.57 -3.83
C PRO A 194 8.83 -12.90 -3.19
N ASN A 195 10.07 -13.02 -2.72
CA ASN A 195 10.60 -14.23 -2.11
C ASN A 195 10.91 -14.03 -0.62
N LEU A 196 10.36 -14.90 0.21
CA LEU A 196 10.71 -15.07 1.61
C LEU A 196 11.24 -16.50 1.80
N GLY A 197 12.50 -16.62 2.20
CA GLY A 197 13.11 -17.92 2.46
C GLY A 197 12.53 -18.57 3.72
N SER A 198 12.56 -19.90 3.79
CA SER A 198 12.27 -20.59 5.05
C SER A 198 13.29 -20.22 6.13
N SER A 199 12.85 -20.16 7.38
CA SER A 199 13.65 -19.81 8.54
C SER A 199 14.28 -18.40 8.49
N VAL A 200 13.76 -17.53 7.60
CA VAL A 200 14.20 -16.14 7.48
C VAL A 200 13.20 -15.22 8.15
N ASP A 201 13.71 -14.38 9.03
CA ASP A 201 12.96 -13.29 9.67
C ASP A 201 13.23 -11.99 8.91
N ARG A 202 12.18 -11.40 8.33
CA ARG A 202 12.18 -10.08 7.68
C ARG A 202 11.05 -9.23 8.26
N ASN A 203 11.19 -8.87 9.53
CA ASN A 203 10.15 -8.22 10.34
C ASN A 203 10.22 -6.68 10.36
N ASN A 204 11.08 -6.07 9.55
CA ASN A 204 11.26 -4.62 9.51
C ASN A 204 11.22 -4.13 8.05
N PRO A 205 10.33 -3.18 7.70
CA PRO A 205 10.34 -2.52 6.40
C PRO A 205 11.65 -1.75 6.20
N GLY A 206 12.24 -1.88 5.02
CA GLY A 206 13.40 -1.11 4.61
C GLY A 206 13.02 0.33 4.24
N ASP A 207 14.02 1.19 4.05
CA ASP A 207 13.79 2.61 3.72
C ASP A 207 13.00 2.79 2.42
N VAL A 208 13.16 1.87 1.47
CA VAL A 208 12.41 1.86 0.20
C VAL A 208 10.91 1.64 0.45
N ASP A 209 10.55 0.80 1.42
CA ASP A 209 9.14 0.53 1.76
C ASP A 209 8.51 1.76 2.39
N ALA A 210 9.19 2.36 3.38
CA ALA A 210 8.73 3.57 4.06
C ALA A 210 8.63 4.77 3.10
N THR A 211 9.62 4.95 2.22
CA THR A 211 9.59 6.02 1.21
C THR A 211 8.45 5.82 0.22
N SER A 212 8.18 4.57 -0.16
CA SER A 212 7.06 4.23 -1.03
C SER A 212 5.74 4.58 -0.37
N LEU A 213 5.57 4.18 0.90
CA LEU A 213 4.34 4.41 1.67
C LEU A 213 3.93 5.90 1.71
N ASN A 214 4.90 6.80 1.86
CA ASN A 214 4.70 8.26 1.91
C ASN A 214 4.08 8.86 0.62
N CYS A 215 4.01 8.10 -0.47
CA CYS A 215 3.35 8.56 -1.69
C CYS A 215 1.83 8.60 -1.58
N GLU A 216 1.24 7.81 -0.70
CA GLU A 216 -0.22 7.76 -0.49
C GLU A 216 -0.64 8.02 0.97
N TYR A 217 0.24 7.77 1.95
CA TYR A 217 -0.05 7.84 3.39
C TYR A 217 0.86 8.81 4.15
#